data_AF-A0A9N7MK19-F1
#
_entry.id   AF-A0A9N7MK19-F1
#
_cell.length_a   1.000
_cell.length_b   1.000
_cell.length_c   1.000
_cell.angle_alpha   90.00
_cell.angle_beta   90.00
_cell.angle_gamma   90.00
#
_symmetry.space_group_name_H-M   'P 1'
#
loop_
_entity.id
_entity.type
_entity.pdbx_description
1 polymer ?
#
loop_
_entity_poly.entity_id
_entity_poly.type
_entity_poly.pdbx_seq_one_letter_code
_entity_poly.pdbx_strand_id
1 'polypeptide(L)'
;MDIISHPTPHHVLVEKPLYTTATDCKKVIDAAAKRPDVLVQVGLEYRYMPSTAKLIDLVKDGVLGRVKMVSIREHRFPFLVKVNNWNRYTGGTLVEKFCHFFDLMRLFSGANTVRVMRLVALT
;
A
#
# COMPACT_ATOMS: atom_id res chain seq x y z
N MET A 1 -14.55 6.24 16.36
CA MET A 1 -14.15 7.67 16.38
C MET A 1 -14.01 8.12 14.95
N ASP A 2 -14.74 9.16 14.54
CA ASP A 2 -14.63 9.73 13.20
C ASP A 2 -13.43 10.68 13.15
N ILE A 3 -12.29 10.18 12.66
CA ILE A 3 -11.05 10.96 12.54
C ILE A 3 -11.18 12.06 11.47
N ILE A 4 -12.03 11.85 10.47
CA ILE A 4 -12.22 12.76 9.34
C ILE A 4 -12.98 14.01 9.79
N SER A 5 -14.01 13.82 10.60
CA SER A 5 -14.85 14.91 11.11
C SER A 5 -14.38 15.47 12.46
N HIS A 6 -13.19 15.05 12.94
CA HIS A 6 -12.68 15.51 14.23
C HIS A 6 -12.52 17.05 14.22
N PRO A 7 -13.01 17.76 15.27
CA PRO A 7 -13.04 19.23 15.30
C PRO A 7 -11.65 19.85 15.36
N THR A 8 -10.70 19.20 16.03
CA THR A 8 -9.29 19.63 16.03
C THR A 8 -8.53 18.90 14.93
N PRO A 9 -7.75 19.62 14.09
CA PRO A 9 -6.84 19.03 13.11
C PRO A 9 -5.73 18.20 13.77
N HIS A 10 -5.41 17.05 13.21
CA HIS A 10 -4.28 16.22 13.63
C HIS A 10 -3.69 15.45 12.44
N HIS A 11 -2.37 15.27 12.44
CA HIS A 11 -1.72 14.33 11.53
C HIS A 11 -2.19 12.89 11.79
N VAL A 12 -2.40 12.13 10.72
CA VAL A 12 -2.92 10.76 10.77
C VAL A 12 -1.92 9.81 10.12
N LEU A 13 -1.44 8.85 10.90
CA LEU A 13 -0.80 7.64 10.39
C LEU A 13 -1.82 6.50 10.47
N VAL A 14 -2.19 5.94 9.32
CA VAL A 14 -3.15 4.84 9.22
C VAL A 14 -2.45 3.58 8.75
N GLU A 15 -2.69 2.47 9.43
CA GLU A 15 -2.19 1.17 8.98
C GLU A 15 -2.74 0.81 7.59
N LYS A 16 -1.97 0.00 6.87
CA LYS A 16 -2.43 -0.55 5.60
C LYS A 16 -3.44 -1.70 5.84
N PRO A 17 -4.29 -2.02 4.84
CA PRO A 17 -4.63 -1.19 3.69
C PRO A 17 -5.45 0.03 4.15
N LEU A 18 -5.38 1.14 3.39
CA LEU A 18 -6.17 2.35 3.72
C LEU A 18 -7.66 2.04 3.90
N TYR A 19 -8.25 1.35 2.91
CA TYR A 19 -9.58 0.75 2.94
C TYR A 19 -9.62 -0.44 1.98
N THR A 20 -10.68 -1.25 2.08
CA THR A 20 -10.89 -2.39 1.18
C THR A 20 -11.56 -2.04 -0.15
N THR A 21 -12.14 -0.84 -0.25
CA THR A 21 -12.78 -0.33 -1.48
C THR A 21 -12.12 0.97 -1.93
N ALA A 22 -12.03 1.14 -3.25
CA ALA A 22 -11.49 2.38 -3.83
C ALA A 22 -12.37 3.60 -3.51
N THR A 23 -13.69 3.40 -3.41
CA THR A 23 -14.66 4.43 -3.05
C THR A 23 -14.38 5.00 -1.66
N ASP A 24 -14.09 4.14 -0.67
CA ASP A 24 -13.79 4.60 0.68
C ASP A 24 -12.40 5.22 0.77
N CYS A 25 -11.40 4.70 0.04
CA CYS A 25 -10.12 5.38 -0.12
C CYS A 25 -10.29 6.82 -0.64
N LYS A 26 -11.16 7.01 -1.64
CA LYS A 26 -11.44 8.33 -2.22
C LYS A 26 -12.03 9.30 -1.20
N LYS A 27 -12.92 8.84 -0.31
CA LYS A 27 -13.47 9.68 0.78
C LYS A 27 -12.37 10.22 1.69
N VAL A 28 -11.37 9.40 2.03
CA VAL A 28 -10.23 9.85 2.85
C VAL A 28 -9.39 10.87 2.08
N ILE A 29 -9.09 10.62 0.81
CA ILE A 29 -8.32 11.54 -0.03
C ILE A 29 -9.03 12.89 -0.16
N ASP A 30 -10.33 12.87 -0.47
CA ASP A 30 -11.16 14.08 -0.60
C ASP A 30 -11.26 14.85 0.72
N ALA A 31 -11.27 14.16 1.86
CA ALA A 31 -11.25 14.79 3.18
C ALA A 31 -9.89 15.38 3.54
N ALA A 32 -8.80 14.66 3.29
CA ALA A 32 -7.44 15.14 3.50
C ALA A 32 -7.14 16.37 2.65
N ALA A 33 -7.62 16.41 1.40
CA ALA A 33 -7.46 17.55 0.50
C ALA A 33 -8.10 18.85 1.03
N LYS A 34 -9.08 18.76 1.94
CA LYS A 34 -9.72 19.93 2.58
C LYS A 34 -8.92 20.48 3.78
N ARG A 35 -7.88 19.77 4.21
CA ARG A 35 -7.05 20.09 5.39
C ARG A 35 -5.56 20.03 4.99
N PRO A 36 -5.07 20.97 4.17
CA PRO A 36 -3.71 20.90 3.61
C PRO A 36 -2.59 21.01 4.65
N ASP A 37 -2.92 21.49 5.85
CA ASP A 37 -2.06 21.53 7.04
C ASP A 37 -1.94 20.17 7.75
N VAL A 38 -2.78 19.20 7.39
CA VAL A 38 -2.78 17.86 7.97
C VAL A 38 -2.06 16.87 7.06
N LEU A 39 -1.17 16.09 7.66
CA LEU A 39 -0.51 14.97 6.98
C LEU A 39 -1.34 13.70 7.19
N VAL A 40 -1.72 13.04 6.10
CA VAL A 40 -2.32 11.71 6.14
C VAL A 40 -1.37 10.73 5.44
N GLN A 41 -0.86 9.76 6.18
CA GLN A 41 0.10 8.77 5.69
C GLN A 41 -0.43 7.36 5.92
N VAL A 42 -0.33 6.52 4.90
CA VAL A 42 -0.58 5.08 5.01
C VAL A 42 0.72 4.37 5.38
N GLY A 43 0.65 3.45 6.34
CA GLY A 43 1.74 2.58 6.79
C GLY A 43 2.16 1.59 5.71
N LEU A 44 2.88 2.07 4.70
CA LEU A 44 3.51 1.25 3.67
C LEU A 44 4.99 1.05 4.02
N GLU A 45 5.24 0.28 5.08
CA GLU A 45 6.55 0.19 5.75
C GLU A 45 7.66 -0.31 4.82
N TYR A 46 7.33 -1.10 3.79
CA TYR A 46 8.31 -1.58 2.83
C TYR A 46 9.05 -0.46 2.09
N ARG A 47 8.47 0.74 1.97
CA ARG A 47 9.17 1.91 1.41
C ARG A 47 10.39 2.34 2.24
N TYR A 48 10.38 2.01 3.52
CA TYR A 48 11.34 2.48 4.52
C TYR A 48 12.31 1.39 4.99
N MET A 49 12.15 0.16 4.51
CA MET A 49 13.15 -0.89 4.73
C MET A 49 14.47 -0.48 4.05
N PRO A 50 15.63 -0.54 4.71
CA PRO A 50 16.87 0.06 4.20
C PRO A 50 17.26 -0.35 2.77
N SER A 51 17.15 -1.63 2.44
CA SER A 51 17.45 -2.15 1.10
C SER A 51 16.45 -1.67 0.06
N THR A 52 15.16 -1.65 0.39
CA THR A 52 14.10 -1.20 -0.49
C THR A 52 14.16 0.30 -0.71
N ALA A 53 14.37 1.09 0.34
CA ALA A 53 14.56 2.54 0.26
C ALA A 53 15.73 2.88 -0.66
N LYS A 54 16.88 2.22 -0.48
CA LYS A 54 18.04 2.43 -1.36
C LYS A 54 17.75 2.07 -2.82
N LEU A 55 17.02 0.99 -3.07
CA LEU A 55 16.63 0.61 -4.43
C LEU A 55 15.67 1.63 -5.06
N ILE A 56 14.72 2.17 -4.28
CA ILE A 56 13.83 3.25 -4.74
C ILE A 56 14.66 4.45 -5.19
N ASP A 57 15.66 4.86 -4.41
CA ASP A 57 16.53 5.99 -4.75
C ASP A 57 17.35 5.72 -6.02
N LEU A 58 17.98 4.54 -6.13
CA LEU A 58 18.74 4.17 -7.34
C LEU A 58 17.89 4.14 -8.62
N VAL A 59 16.62 3.74 -8.51
CA VAL A 59 15.69 3.79 -9.63
C VAL A 59 15.35 5.24 -9.99
N LYS A 60 15.03 6.08 -8.99
CA LYS A 60 14.71 7.50 -9.20
C LYS A 60 15.87 8.28 -9.81
N ASP A 61 17.10 7.98 -9.38
CA ASP A 61 18.33 8.61 -9.86
C ASP A 61 18.74 8.12 -11.27
N GLY A 62 18.00 7.16 -11.85
CA GLY A 62 18.25 6.64 -13.18
C GLY A 62 19.47 5.72 -13.29
N VAL A 63 20.06 5.30 -12.16
CA VAL A 63 21.27 4.46 -12.10
C VAL A 63 21.06 3.12 -12.81
N LEU A 64 19.85 2.58 -12.77
CA LEU A 64 19.48 1.31 -13.41
C LEU A 64 19.00 1.47 -14.87
N GLY A 65 19.00 2.70 -15.39
CA GLY A 65 18.40 3.00 -16.70
C GLY A 65 16.89 2.76 -16.73
N ARG A 66 16.36 2.36 -17.90
CA ARG A 66 14.93 2.13 -18.06
C ARG A 66 14.51 0.78 -17.49
N VAL A 67 13.76 0.79 -16.39
CA VAL A 67 13.16 -0.41 -15.81
C VAL A 67 12.20 -1.07 -16.81
N LYS A 68 12.46 -2.33 -17.14
CA LYS A 68 11.64 -3.13 -18.07
C LYS A 68 10.74 -4.15 -17.38
N MET A 69 11.16 -4.63 -16.23
CA MET A 69 10.46 -5.67 -15.48
C MET A 69 10.74 -5.49 -13.99
N VAL A 70 9.69 -5.65 -13.18
CA VAL A 70 9.77 -5.70 -11.72
C VAL A 70 9.21 -7.05 -11.30
N SER A 71 10.00 -7.80 -10.53
CA SER A 71 9.58 -9.08 -9.95
C SER A 71 9.71 -8.99 -8.44
N ILE A 72 8.61 -9.24 -7.73
CA ILE A 72 8.58 -9.28 -6.26
C ILE A 72 8.12 -10.68 -5.87
N ARG A 73 8.94 -11.33 -5.04
CA ARG A 73 8.65 -12.65 -4.50
C ARG A 73 8.69 -12.59 -2.99
N GLU A 74 7.61 -13.02 -2.36
CA GLU A 74 7.55 -13.17 -0.91
C GLU A 74 7.41 -14.65 -0.56
N HIS A 75 8.35 -15.14 0.24
CA HIS A 75 8.28 -16.45 0.87
C HIS A 75 7.78 -16.24 2.28
N ARG A 76 6.64 -16.85 2.61
CA ARG A 76 6.08 -16.77 3.95
C ARG A 76 5.39 -18.05 4.34
N PHE A 77 5.35 -18.29 5.63
CA PHE A 77 4.48 -19.29 6.22
C PHE A 77 2.99 -18.90 6.03
N PRO A 78 2.07 -19.87 6.11
CA PRO A 78 0.63 -19.61 6.10
C PRO A 78 0.23 -18.52 7.11
N PHE A 79 -0.87 -17.82 6.84
CA PHE A 79 -1.39 -16.86 7.81
C PHE A 79 -1.74 -17.60 9.11
N LEU A 80 -1.28 -17.06 10.23
CA LEU A 80 -1.75 -17.51 11.56
C LEU A 80 -3.25 -17.25 11.68
N VAL A 81 -3.94 -18.08 12.47
CA VAL A 81 -5.34 -17.85 12.84
C VAL A 81 -5.42 -16.48 13.52
N LYS A 82 -6.17 -15.57 12.90
CA LYS A 82 -6.31 -14.21 13.39
C LYS A 82 -7.39 -14.18 14.49
N VAL A 83 -7.21 -13.32 15.49
CA VAL A 83 -8.20 -13.08 16.55
C VAL A 83 -9.58 -12.84 15.92
N ASN A 84 -10.57 -13.65 16.27
CA ASN A 84 -11.94 -13.57 15.75
C ASN A 84 -12.08 -13.62 14.22
N ASN A 85 -11.09 -14.17 13.49
CA ASN A 85 -11.07 -14.25 12.02
C ASN A 85 -11.31 -12.89 11.34
N TRP A 86 -10.76 -11.81 11.89
CA TRP A 86 -10.98 -10.44 11.38
C TRP A 86 -10.48 -10.21 9.95
N ASN A 87 -9.60 -11.07 9.44
CA ASN A 87 -9.12 -11.08 8.05
C ASN A 87 -10.25 -11.24 7.01
N ARG A 88 -11.46 -11.66 7.39
CA ARG A 88 -12.62 -11.62 6.48
C ARG A 88 -13.01 -10.21 6.03
N TYR A 89 -12.55 -9.18 6.76
CA TYR A 89 -12.85 -7.78 6.47
C TYR A 89 -11.69 -7.03 5.79
N THR A 90 -10.60 -7.71 5.42
CA THR A 90 -9.38 -7.06 4.90
C THR A 90 -9.31 -7.01 3.38
N GLY A 91 -10.31 -7.57 2.68
CA GLY A 91 -10.30 -7.70 1.21
C GLY A 91 -9.43 -8.86 0.70
N GLY A 92 -9.01 -9.76 1.61
CA GLY A 92 -8.19 -10.92 1.32
C GLY A 92 -6.73 -10.57 1.01
N THR A 93 -5.92 -11.58 0.69
CA THR A 93 -4.46 -11.44 0.51
C THR A 93 -4.06 -10.34 -0.47
N LEU A 94 -4.85 -10.14 -1.53
CA LEU A 94 -4.54 -9.13 -2.56
C LEU A 94 -4.60 -7.71 -1.98
N VAL A 95 -5.61 -7.40 -1.17
CA VAL A 95 -5.79 -6.06 -0.59
C VAL A 95 -4.94 -5.90 0.66
N GLU A 96 -4.94 -6.90 1.56
CA GLU A 96 -4.25 -6.82 2.85
C GLU A 96 -2.71 -6.82 2.72
N LYS A 97 -2.20 -7.55 1.73
CA LYS A 97 -0.76 -7.82 1.60
C LYS A 97 -0.16 -7.28 0.31
N PHE A 98 -0.81 -7.52 -0.83
CA PHE A 98 -0.24 -7.11 -2.11
C PHE A 98 -0.35 -5.60 -2.35
N CYS A 99 -1.04 -4.84 -1.49
CA CYS A 99 -1.00 -3.38 -1.50
C CYS A 99 0.44 -2.84 -1.43
N HIS A 100 1.33 -3.46 -0.63
CA HIS A 100 2.76 -3.13 -0.63
C HIS A 100 3.43 -3.42 -1.98
N PHE A 101 3.06 -4.53 -2.63
CA PHE A 101 3.71 -4.92 -3.89
C PHE A 101 3.29 -4.00 -5.03
N PHE A 102 2.00 -3.68 -5.14
CA PHE A 102 1.55 -2.69 -6.13
C PHE A 102 2.16 -1.32 -5.88
N ASP A 103 2.29 -0.93 -4.62
CA ASP A 103 2.96 0.30 -4.24
C ASP A 103 4.42 0.34 -4.71
N LEU A 104 5.21 -0.67 -4.36
CA LEU A 104 6.60 -0.80 -4.78
C LEU A 104 6.74 -0.92 -6.31
N MET A 105 5.87 -1.68 -6.97
CA MET A 105 5.88 -1.79 -8.43
C MET A 105 5.67 -0.44 -9.10
N ARG A 106 4.80 0.43 -8.57
CA ARG A 106 4.63 1.80 -9.07
C ARG A 106 5.87 2.65 -8.85
N LEU A 107 6.50 2.55 -7.67
CA LEU A 107 7.73 3.28 -7.36
C LEU A 107 8.91 2.84 -8.23
N PHE A 108 9.04 1.54 -8.50
CA PHE A 108 10.13 1.00 -9.32
C PHE A 108 9.90 1.18 -10.82
N SER A 109 8.66 1.07 -11.30
CA SER A 109 8.37 1.23 -12.73
C SER A 109 8.14 2.68 -13.15
N GLY A 110 7.83 3.57 -12.20
CA GLY A 110 7.38 4.93 -12.49
C GLY A 110 6.03 4.99 -13.22
N ALA A 111 5.25 3.91 -13.22
CA ALA A 111 4.02 3.78 -14.01
C ALA A 111 2.85 3.22 -13.19
N ASN A 112 1.63 3.50 -13.64
CA ASN A 112 0.42 2.93 -13.05
C ASN A 112 0.06 1.59 -13.72
N THR A 113 -0.46 0.66 -12.93
CA THR A 113 -0.96 -0.62 -13.44
C THR A 113 -2.19 -0.42 -14.30
N VAL A 114 -2.19 -0.97 -15.52
CA VAL A 114 -3.33 -0.92 -16.45
C VAL A 114 -4.02 -2.26 -16.64
N ARG A 115 -3.37 -3.36 -16.23
CA ARG A 115 -3.90 -4.71 -16.35
C ARG A 115 -3.34 -5.59 -15.24
N VAL A 116 -4.19 -6.46 -14.70
CA VAL A 116 -3.83 -7.42 -13.66
C VAL A 116 -4.28 -8.80 -14.12
N MET A 117 -3.39 -9.79 -13.97
CA MET A 117 -3.72 -11.20 -14.13
C MET A 117 -3.33 -11.91 -12.83
N ARG A 118 -4.15 -12.88 -12.41
CA ARG A 118 -3.91 -13.65 -11.19
C ARG A 118 -4.06 -15.13 -11.49
N LEU A 119 -3.05 -15.90 -11.09
CA LEU A 119 -3.12 -17.35 -11.00
C LEU A 119 -3.12 -17.74 -9.52
N VAL A 120 -3.98 -18.69 -9.14
CA VAL A 120 -4.00 -19.28 -7.81
C VAL A 120 -3.80 -20.77 -7.99
N ALA A 121 -2.67 -21.29 -7.50
CA ALA A 121 -2.48 -22.72 -7.37
C ALA A 121 -3.18 -23.18 -6.09
N LEU A 122 -4.15 -24.09 -6.24
CA LEU A 122 -4.77 -24.79 -5.12
C LEU A 122 -3.88 -26.01 -4.83
N THR A 123 -3.07 -25.92 -3.78
CA THR A 123 -2.29 -27.05 -3.22
C THR A 123 -2.89 -27.46 -1.90
#